data_AF-A0A4P7C2V6-F1
#
_entry.id   AF-A0A4P7C2V6-F1
#
_cell.length_a   1.000
_cell.length_b   1.000
_cell.length_c   1.000
_cell.angle_alpha   90.00
_cell.angle_beta   90.00
_cell.angle_gamma   90.00
#
_symmetry.space_group_name_H-M   'P 1'
#
loop_
_entity.id
_entity.type
_entity.pdbx_description
1 polymer ?
#
loop_
_entity_poly.entity_id
_entity_poly.type
_entity_poly.pdbx_seq_one_letter_code
_entity_poly.pdbx_strand_id
1 'polypeptide(L)'
;MRKPVEIELSTSGANLYIFFGGIAAGIAIPPFEFYNSSKIINENKIFIRDFSQCWYQNGLPGISKNINSTAKYIRCQIEEIRPKKIFFVGNSMGGYAAILFAKLTGNGEAIAFAPKTFISPILRLKHKDPRWKKQILATYKKASLKIKSGT
;
A
#
# COMPACT_ATOMS: atom_id res chain seq x y z
N MET A 1 -13.62 15.79 -1.05
CA MET A 1 -13.15 14.65 -0.23
C MET A 1 -11.72 14.29 -0.66
N ARG A 2 -10.79 14.02 0.26
CA ARG A 2 -9.40 13.69 -0.14
C ARG A 2 -9.34 12.26 -0.69
N LYS A 3 -8.65 12.07 -1.81
CA LYS A 3 -8.57 10.76 -2.50
C LYS A 3 -7.46 9.87 -1.92
N PRO A 4 -7.69 8.56 -1.73
CA PRO A 4 -6.66 7.61 -1.29
C PRO A 4 -5.72 7.17 -2.41
N VAL A 5 -6.09 7.45 -3.67
CA VAL A 5 -5.33 7.13 -4.88
C VAL A 5 -5.21 8.36 -5.77
N GLU A 6 -4.02 8.56 -6.34
CA GLU A 6 -3.74 9.52 -7.41
C GLU A 6 -3.07 8.77 -8.57
N ILE A 7 -3.42 9.10 -9.81
CA ILE A 7 -2.88 8.45 -11.01
C ILE A 7 -2.31 9.54 -11.92
N GLU A 8 -1.05 9.38 -12.30
CA GLU A 8 -0.35 10.25 -13.26
C GLU A 8 0.16 9.39 -14.41
N LEU A 9 -0.43 9.56 -15.59
CA LEU A 9 -0.01 8.84 -16.79
C LEU A 9 0.96 9.69 -17.60
N SER A 10 1.98 9.04 -18.15
CA SER A 10 2.95 9.69 -19.04
C SER A 10 2.62 9.37 -20.49
N THR A 11 2.70 10.36 -21.38
CA THR A 11 2.50 10.17 -22.83
C THR A 11 3.61 9.36 -23.49
N SER A 12 4.77 9.25 -22.85
CA SER A 12 5.95 8.52 -23.34
C SER A 12 6.38 7.37 -22.43
N GLY A 13 5.79 7.27 -21.23
CA GLY A 13 6.10 6.23 -20.26
C GLY A 13 5.52 4.87 -20.64
N ALA A 14 6.37 3.85 -20.69
CA ALA A 14 5.97 2.48 -20.99
C ALA A 14 5.82 1.60 -19.73
N ASN A 15 6.36 2.03 -18.59
CA ASN A 15 6.35 1.28 -17.34
C ASN A 15 5.38 1.91 -16.34
N LEU A 16 5.04 1.16 -15.29
CA LEU A 16 4.16 1.61 -14.20
C LEU A 16 4.85 1.49 -12.85
N TYR A 17 4.83 2.58 -12.09
CA TYR A 17 5.29 2.63 -10.70
C TYR A 17 4.10 2.84 -9.76
N ILE A 18 3.92 1.94 -8.81
CA ILE A 18 2.85 2.01 -7.80
C ILE A 18 3.49 2.31 -6.46
N PHE A 19 3.38 3.55 -6.01
CA PHE A 19 3.95 4.05 -4.76
C PHE A 19 2.96 3.89 -3.60
N PHE A 20 3.43 3.31 -2.50
CA PHE A 20 2.65 3.13 -1.28
C PHE A 20 3.16 4.04 -0.16
N GLY A 21 2.24 4.78 0.45
CA GLY A 21 2.50 5.62 1.60
C GLY A 21 2.90 4.85 2.86
N GLY A 22 3.85 5.41 3.60
CA GLY A 22 4.24 4.97 4.93
C GLY A 22 3.24 5.38 6.02
N ILE A 23 3.65 5.20 7.27
CA ILE A 23 2.87 5.68 8.41
C ILE A 23 3.06 7.19 8.55
N ALA A 24 1.98 7.94 8.80
CA ALA A 24 1.97 9.40 8.77
C ALA A 24 2.77 10.07 9.91
N ALA A 25 3.25 9.29 10.89
CA ALA A 25 4.15 9.74 11.96
C ALA A 25 3.76 11.07 12.67
N GLY A 26 2.46 11.36 12.81
CA GLY A 26 1.96 12.57 13.47
C GLY A 26 1.42 13.65 12.51
N ILE A 27 1.55 13.46 11.20
CA ILE A 27 0.89 14.31 10.21
C ILE A 27 -0.61 13.97 10.19
N ALA A 28 -1.46 14.99 10.26
CA ALA A 28 -2.92 14.81 10.32
C ALA A 28 -3.46 13.97 9.14
N ILE A 29 -2.87 14.13 7.95
CA ILE A 29 -3.29 13.44 6.74
C ILE A 29 -2.06 12.86 6.03
N PRO A 30 -2.02 11.53 5.81
CA PRO A 30 -0.87 10.89 5.17
C PRO A 30 -0.57 11.52 3.80
N PRO A 31 0.69 11.89 3.51
CA PRO A 31 1.07 12.38 2.19
C PRO A 31 1.07 11.26 1.15
N PHE A 32 1.14 11.62 -0.12
CA PHE A 32 1.61 10.68 -1.14
C PHE A 32 3.14 10.59 -1.01
N GLU A 33 3.61 9.48 -0.46
CA GLU A 33 5.05 9.21 -0.30
C GLU A 33 5.72 9.11 -1.67
N PHE A 34 6.99 9.53 -1.74
CA PHE A 34 7.78 9.61 -2.97
C PHE A 34 7.26 10.57 -4.04
N TYR A 35 6.21 11.37 -3.80
CA TYR A 35 5.62 12.24 -4.83
C TYR A 35 6.65 13.13 -5.52
N ASN A 36 7.43 13.91 -4.74
CA ASN A 36 8.48 14.76 -5.29
C ASN A 36 9.65 13.96 -5.88
N SER A 37 10.12 12.91 -5.20
CA SER A 37 11.23 12.08 -5.69
C SER A 37 10.89 11.39 -7.01
N SER A 38 9.63 11.02 -7.22
CA SER A 38 9.17 10.36 -8.44
C SER A 38 9.18 11.28 -9.67
N LYS A 39 9.40 12.60 -9.51
CA LYS A 39 9.47 13.53 -10.65
C LYS A 39 10.68 13.28 -11.56
N ILE A 40 11.71 12.58 -11.06
CA ILE A 40 12.89 12.21 -11.85
C ILE A 40 12.58 11.12 -12.90
N ILE A 41 11.48 10.39 -12.73
CA ILE A 41 11.03 9.37 -13.68
C ILE A 41 9.84 9.90 -14.49
N ASN A 42 9.89 9.75 -15.81
CA ASN A 42 8.81 10.09 -16.72
C ASN A 42 8.07 8.82 -17.16
N GLU A 43 7.40 8.18 -16.21
CA GLU A 43 6.69 6.89 -16.37
C GLU A 43 5.28 7.01 -15.82
N ASN A 44 4.43 6.00 -16.04
CA ASN A 44 3.10 5.96 -15.42
C ASN A 44 3.24 5.74 -13.92
N LYS A 45 2.44 6.43 -13.11
CA LYS A 45 2.53 6.41 -11.65
C LYS A 45 1.14 6.28 -11.06
N ILE A 46 1.03 5.43 -10.04
CA ILE A 46 -0.13 5.37 -9.15
C ILE A 46 0.40 5.59 -7.74
N PHE A 47 -0.13 6.59 -7.03
CA PHE A 47 0.18 6.83 -5.64
C PHE A 47 -0.98 6.37 -4.77
N ILE A 48 -0.70 5.52 -3.78
CA ILE A 48 -1.70 4.95 -2.89
C ILE A 48 -1.33 5.26 -1.44
N ARG A 49 -2.29 5.77 -0.66
CA ARG A 49 -2.11 6.02 0.77
C ARG A 49 -3.24 5.41 1.60
N ASP A 50 -2.85 4.78 2.70
CA ASP A 50 -3.79 4.19 3.65
C ASP A 50 -4.23 5.22 4.69
N PHE A 51 -5.41 5.83 4.51
CA PHE A 51 -5.98 6.75 5.50
C PHE A 51 -6.29 6.09 6.84
N SER A 52 -6.53 4.77 6.86
CA SER A 52 -6.81 4.06 8.10
C SER A 52 -5.56 3.78 8.92
N GLN A 53 -4.37 3.91 8.30
CA GLN A 53 -3.06 3.63 8.91
C GLN A 53 -3.02 2.21 9.52
N CYS A 54 -3.57 1.26 8.76
CA CYS A 54 -3.77 -0.13 9.15
C CYS A 54 -3.01 -1.09 8.24
N TRP A 55 -1.85 -0.67 7.73
CA TRP A 55 -1.03 -1.52 6.86
C TRP A 55 -1.83 -2.07 5.67
N TYR A 56 -2.72 -1.24 5.12
CA TYR A 56 -3.60 -1.56 3.98
C TYR A 56 -4.62 -2.69 4.24
N GLN A 57 -4.74 -3.18 5.48
CA GLN A 57 -5.65 -4.27 5.87
C GLN A 57 -7.13 -3.89 5.69
N ASN A 58 -7.46 -2.61 5.87
CA ASN A 58 -8.84 -2.10 5.78
C ASN A 58 -9.26 -1.64 4.38
N GLY A 59 -8.40 -1.81 3.37
CA GLY A 59 -8.65 -1.27 2.04
C GLY A 59 -8.57 0.26 1.99
N LEU A 60 -9.08 0.82 0.90
CA LEU A 60 -8.99 2.22 0.54
C LEU A 60 -10.40 2.83 0.52
N PRO A 61 -10.71 3.83 1.36
CA PRO A 61 -12.05 4.39 1.46
C PRO A 61 -12.63 4.80 0.09
N GLY A 62 -13.83 4.31 -0.22
CA GLY A 62 -14.50 4.56 -1.50
C GLY A 62 -14.00 3.76 -2.70
N ILE A 63 -12.96 2.93 -2.55
CA ILE A 63 -12.37 2.13 -3.62
C ILE A 63 -12.38 0.63 -3.30
N SER A 64 -11.90 0.26 -2.11
CA SER A 64 -11.77 -1.13 -1.70
C SER A 64 -12.08 -1.30 -0.22
N LYS A 65 -12.40 -2.53 0.17
CA LYS A 65 -12.79 -2.84 1.55
C LYS A 65 -11.72 -3.61 2.31
N ASN A 66 -10.77 -4.26 1.65
CA ASN A 66 -9.75 -5.13 2.27
C ASN A 66 -8.57 -5.34 1.31
N ILE A 67 -7.59 -6.14 1.73
CA ILE A 67 -6.42 -6.48 0.90
C ILE A 67 -6.84 -7.06 -0.46
N ASN A 68 -7.73 -8.06 -0.49
CA ASN A 68 -8.10 -8.74 -1.73
C ASN A 68 -8.80 -7.80 -2.73
N SER A 69 -9.72 -6.96 -2.26
CA SER A 69 -10.38 -5.96 -3.11
C SER A 69 -9.44 -4.83 -3.51
N THR A 70 -8.44 -4.49 -2.69
CA THR A 70 -7.37 -3.54 -3.08
C THR A 70 -6.48 -4.14 -4.16
N ALA A 71 -6.09 -5.41 -4.04
CA ALA A 71 -5.34 -6.11 -5.06
C ALA A 71 -6.13 -6.22 -6.37
N LYS A 72 -7.44 -6.51 -6.30
CA LYS A 72 -8.33 -6.49 -7.47
C LYS A 72 -8.34 -5.12 -8.15
N TYR A 73 -8.52 -4.04 -7.37
CA TYR A 73 -8.46 -2.68 -7.90
C TYR A 73 -7.12 -2.41 -8.61
N ILE A 74 -6.00 -2.74 -7.99
CA ILE A 74 -4.67 -2.57 -8.59
C ILE A 74 -4.53 -3.36 -9.90
N ARG A 75 -5.01 -4.61 -9.94
CA ARG A 75 -5.00 -5.41 -11.19
C ARG A 75 -5.81 -4.74 -12.30
N CYS A 76 -7.01 -4.22 -12.01
CA CYS A 76 -7.80 -3.51 -13.00
C CYS A 76 -7.06 -2.28 -13.55
N GLN A 77 -6.34 -1.53 -12.71
CA GLN A 77 -5.53 -0.40 -13.19
C GLN A 77 -4.34 -0.85 -14.04
N ILE A 78 -3.69 -1.96 -13.69
CA ILE A 78 -2.63 -2.55 -14.52
C ILE A 78 -3.18 -2.99 -15.89
N GLU A 79 -4.35 -3.63 -15.93
CA GLU A 79 -5.00 -4.09 -17.16
C GLU A 79 -5.44 -2.94 -18.07
N GLU A 80 -5.85 -1.82 -17.47
CA GLU A 80 -6.22 -0.59 -18.18
C GLU A 80 -5.00 0.12 -18.78
N ILE A 81 -3.91 0.25 -18.00
CA ILE A 81 -2.69 0.96 -18.40
C ILE A 81 -1.82 0.12 -19.36
N ARG A 82 -1.86 -1.22 -19.23
CA ARG A 82 -1.05 -2.19 -20.00
C ARG A 82 0.46 -1.87 -20.02
N PRO A 83 1.10 -1.68 -18.87
CA PRO A 83 2.51 -1.33 -18.81
C PRO A 83 3.42 -2.49 -19.21
N LYS A 84 4.60 -2.17 -19.76
CA LYS A 84 5.65 -3.14 -20.11
C LYS A 84 6.29 -3.78 -18.87
N LYS A 85 6.50 -3.00 -17.82
CA LYS A 85 6.98 -3.45 -16.49
C LYS A 85 6.21 -2.76 -15.38
N ILE A 86 6.12 -3.41 -14.23
CA ILE A 86 5.39 -2.92 -13.06
C ILE A 86 6.34 -2.94 -11.87
N PHE A 87 6.44 -1.82 -11.17
CA PHE A 87 7.25 -1.66 -9.97
C PHE A 87 6.37 -1.21 -8.80
N PHE A 88 6.38 -1.98 -7.72
CA PHE A 88 5.69 -1.65 -6.48
C PHE A 88 6.71 -1.04 -5.53
N VAL A 89 6.51 0.20 -5.10
CA VAL A 89 7.52 0.98 -4.37
C VAL A 89 6.98 1.44 -3.03
N GLY A 90 7.76 1.31 -1.96
CA GLY A 90 7.35 1.87 -0.68
C GLY A 90 8.39 1.79 0.44
N ASN A 91 8.20 2.61 1.47
CA ASN A 91 9.03 2.65 2.67
C ASN A 91 8.26 2.18 3.91
N SER A 92 8.88 1.39 4.80
CA SER A 92 8.29 0.95 6.08
C SER A 92 6.93 0.24 5.90
N MET A 93 5.80 0.90 6.23
CA MET A 93 4.44 0.41 5.96
C MET A 93 4.11 0.36 4.47
N GLY A 94 4.59 1.33 3.69
CA GLY A 94 4.50 1.28 2.24
C GLY A 94 5.35 0.16 1.66
N GLY A 95 6.52 -0.13 2.26
CA GLY A 95 7.37 -1.25 1.84
C GLY A 95 6.70 -2.61 2.07
N TYR A 96 5.98 -2.76 3.19
CA TYR A 96 5.10 -3.91 3.43
C TYR A 96 4.06 -4.07 2.30
N ALA A 97 3.39 -2.97 1.95
CA ALA A 97 2.36 -2.96 0.91
C ALA A 97 2.93 -3.28 -0.47
N ALA A 98 4.11 -2.76 -0.80
CA ALA A 98 4.79 -3.03 -2.05
C ALA A 98 5.04 -4.54 -2.25
N ILE A 99 5.62 -5.21 -1.23
CA ILE A 99 5.86 -6.66 -1.26
C ILE A 99 4.53 -7.42 -1.35
N LEU A 100 3.55 -7.05 -0.51
CA LEU A 100 2.26 -7.72 -0.43
C LEU A 100 1.52 -7.66 -1.78
N PHE A 101 1.39 -6.46 -2.36
CA PHE A 101 0.61 -6.29 -3.57
C PHE A 101 1.33 -6.78 -4.82
N ALA A 102 2.66 -6.70 -4.91
CA ALA A 102 3.40 -7.38 -5.98
C ALA A 102 3.13 -8.89 -5.99
N LYS A 103 3.14 -9.52 -4.80
CA LYS A 103 2.82 -10.95 -4.68
C LYS A 103 1.37 -11.25 -5.04
N LEU A 104 0.43 -10.42 -4.59
CA LEU A 104 -0.99 -10.65 -4.83
C LEU A 104 -1.37 -10.38 -6.28
N THR A 105 -0.86 -9.35 -6.94
CA THR A 105 -1.14 -9.10 -8.36
C THR A 105 -0.58 -10.22 -9.23
N GLY A 106 0.48 -10.89 -8.79
CA GLY A 106 1.11 -12.02 -9.47
C GLY A 106 2.10 -11.59 -10.56
N ASN A 107 2.36 -10.28 -10.68
CA ASN A 107 3.29 -9.72 -11.66
C ASN A 107 3.90 -8.42 -11.12
N GLY A 108 5.11 -8.09 -11.57
CA GLY A 108 5.88 -6.92 -11.17
C GLY A 108 6.91 -7.16 -10.07
N GLU A 109 7.76 -6.16 -9.85
CA GLU A 109 8.88 -6.19 -8.91
C GLU A 109 8.63 -5.27 -7.72
N ALA A 110 9.01 -5.67 -6.50
CA ALA A 110 8.88 -4.85 -5.31
C ALA A 110 10.20 -4.14 -4.96
N ILE A 111 10.18 -2.81 -4.91
CA ILE A 111 11.26 -1.95 -4.43
C ILE A 111 10.87 -1.45 -3.03
N ALA A 112 11.33 -2.16 -2.01
CA ALA A 112 10.92 -1.93 -0.63
C ALA A 112 12.06 -1.39 0.24
N PHE A 113 11.88 -0.20 0.81
CA PHE A 113 12.82 0.42 1.74
C PHE A 113 12.42 0.14 3.19
N ALA A 114 13.35 -0.39 3.98
CA ALA A 114 13.16 -0.73 5.40
C ALA A 114 11.77 -1.36 5.73
N PRO A 115 11.30 -2.36 4.94
CA PRO A 115 9.93 -2.83 5.09
C PRO A 115 9.73 -3.57 6.41
N LYS A 116 8.52 -3.45 6.96
CA LYS A 116 8.03 -4.51 7.84
C LYS A 116 7.61 -5.68 6.96
N THR A 117 8.16 -6.87 7.16
CA THR A 117 7.82 -8.05 6.35
C THR A 117 6.66 -8.86 6.90
N PHE A 118 6.33 -8.70 8.18
CA PHE A 118 5.17 -9.35 8.79
C PHE A 118 4.54 -8.48 9.88
N ILE A 119 3.21 -8.58 9.97
CA ILE A 119 2.41 -8.00 11.05
C ILE A 119 1.48 -9.02 11.70
N SER A 120 1.61 -10.32 11.42
CA SER A 120 0.79 -11.35 12.07
C SER A 120 1.09 -11.44 13.57
N PRO A 121 0.08 -11.53 14.46
CA PRO A 121 0.31 -11.69 15.90
C PRO A 121 1.20 -12.89 16.23
N ILE A 122 0.98 -14.02 15.56
CA ILE A 122 1.70 -15.28 15.78
C ILE A 122 3.18 -15.12 15.39
N LEU A 123 3.44 -14.58 14.19
CA LEU A 123 4.81 -14.37 13.72
C LEU A 123 5.55 -13.35 14.59
N ARG A 124 4.86 -12.30 15.04
CA ARG A 124 5.45 -11.32 15.95
C ARG A 124 5.84 -11.91 17.30
N LEU A 125 5.00 -12.77 17.87
CA LEU A 125 5.32 -13.47 19.10
C LEU A 125 6.52 -14.41 18.89
N LYS A 126 6.49 -15.22 17.84
CA LYS A 126 7.57 -16.16 17.48
C LYS A 126 8.92 -15.47 17.32
N HIS A 127 8.94 -14.30 16.66
CA HIS A 127 10.16 -13.55 16.38
C HIS A 127 10.46 -12.46 17.43
N LYS A 128 9.71 -12.41 18.53
CA LYS A 128 9.84 -11.40 19.61
C LYS A 128 9.92 -9.96 19.08
N ASP A 129 9.14 -9.63 18.06
CA ASP A 129 9.28 -8.36 17.32
C ASP A 129 8.49 -7.21 17.99
N PRO A 130 9.16 -6.23 18.64
CA PRO A 130 8.50 -5.17 19.39
C PRO A 130 8.15 -3.95 18.53
N ARG A 131 8.68 -3.85 17.31
CA ARG A 131 8.62 -2.61 16.51
C ARG A 131 7.18 -2.25 16.18
N TRP A 132 6.85 -0.95 16.23
CA TRP A 132 5.53 -0.41 15.88
C TRP A 132 4.35 -1.06 16.65
N LYS A 133 4.57 -1.45 17.91
CA LYS A 133 3.58 -2.15 18.75
C LYS A 133 2.24 -1.42 18.79
N LYS A 134 2.23 -0.12 19.11
CA LYS A 134 1.00 0.69 19.22
C LYS A 134 0.18 0.67 17.92
N GLN A 135 0.84 0.91 16.79
CA GLN A 135 0.18 1.06 15.49
C GLN A 135 -0.33 -0.27 14.94
N ILE A 136 0.42 -1.35 15.13
CA ILE A 136 -0.02 -2.68 14.72
C ILE A 136 -1.12 -3.22 15.66
N LEU A 137 -1.07 -2.96 16.97
CA LEU A 137 -2.19 -3.30 17.86
C LEU A 137 -3.48 -2.56 17.46
N ALA A 138 -3.38 -1.28 17.07
CA ALA A 138 -4.52 -0.54 16.53
C ALA A 138 -5.06 -1.17 15.24
N THR A 139 -4.18 -1.71 14.40
CA THR A 139 -4.54 -2.46 13.19
C THR A 139 -5.35 -3.72 13.54
N TYR A 140 -4.91 -4.50 14.53
CA TYR A 140 -5.65 -5.70 14.97
C TYR A 140 -7.03 -5.36 15.49
N LYS A 141 -7.15 -4.33 16.35
CA LYS A 141 -8.45 -3.90 16.89
C LYS A 141 -9.42 -3.54 15.77
N LYS A 142 -8.97 -2.76 14.78
CA LYS A 142 -9.80 -2.36 13.63
C LYS A 142 -10.17 -3.55 12.74
N ALA A 143 -9.26 -4.48 12.50
CA ALA A 143 -9.54 -5.70 11.74
C ALA A 143 -10.58 -6.59 12.45
N SER A 144 -10.47 -6.76 13.77
CA SER A 144 -11.42 -7.53 14.58
C SER A 144 -12.81 -6.92 14.63
N LEU A 145 -12.92 -5.59 14.71
CA LEU A 145 -14.21 -4.88 14.68
C LEU A 145 -14.96 -5.11 13.36
N LYS A 146 -14.23 -5.26 12.26
CA LYS A 146 -14.80 -5.49 10.94
C LYS A 146 -15.36 -6.90 10.73
N ILE A 147 -14.79 -7.91 11.40
CA ILE A 147 -15.37 -9.26 11.42
C ILE A 147 -16.73 -9.24 12.14
N LYS A 148 -16.87 -8.43 13.20
CA LYS A 148 -18.09 -8.32 13.98
C LYS A 148 -19.21 -7.50 13.32
N SER A 149 -18.89 -6.61 12.38
CA SER A 149 -19.87 -5.78 11.67
C SER A 149 -20.32 -6.40 10.33
N GLY A 150 -19.89 -7.62 10.02
CA GLY A 150 -20.17 -8.34 8.77
C GLY A 150 -21.16 -9.50 8.92
N THR A 151 -21.90 -9.55 10.03
CA THR A 151 -23.05 -10.43 10.26
C THR A 151 -24.33 -9.62 10.22
#